data_AF-A0A537V985-F1
#
_entry.id   AF-A0A537V985-F1
#
_cell.length_a   1.000
_cell.length_b   1.000
_cell.length_c   1.000
_cell.angle_alpha   90.00
_cell.angle_beta   90.00
_cell.angle_gamma   90.00
#
_symmetry.space_group_name_H-M   'P 1'
#
loop_
_entity.id
_entity.type
_entity.pdbx_description
1 polymer ?
#
loop_
_entity_poly.entity_id
_entity_poly.type
_entity_poly.pdbx_seq_one_letter_code
_entity_poly.pdbx_strand_id
1 'polypeptide(L)' 'MSVKDFYRTESGTIFRVSKDPEGHLSVELLEASAWRSAPIGMAGLRIARGTRRLTERQINALPGPA' A
#
# COMPACT_ATOMS: atom_id res chain seq x y z
N MET A 1 10.56 11.85 -7.55
CA MET A 1 10.45 10.83 -6.47
C MET A 1 9.01 10.34 -6.46
N SER A 2 8.78 9.03 -6.57
CA SER A 2 7.42 8.48 -6.43
C SER A 2 7.06 8.44 -4.94
N VAL A 3 5.91 9.01 -4.58
CA VAL A 3 5.40 8.98 -3.20
C VAL A 3 4.66 7.66 -3.01
N LYS A 4 5.01 6.90 -1.97
CA LYS A 4 4.36 5.63 -1.61
C LYS A 4 3.69 5.74 -0.25
N ASP A 5 2.38 5.51 -0.22
CA ASP A 5 1.58 5.46 1.00
C ASP A 5 1.20 4.02 1.32
N PHE A 6 1.41 3.61 2.56
CA PHE A 6 1.16 2.24 3.01
C PHE A 6 -0.06 2.19 3.92
N TYR A 7 -0.87 1.15 3.76
CA TYR A 7 -2.13 1.00 4.46
C TYR A 7 -2.31 -0.43 4.94
N ARG A 8 -3.10 -0.57 6.01
CA ARG A 8 -3.56 -1.86 6.53
C ARG A 8 -5.08 -1.82 6.70
N THR A 9 -5.77 -2.78 6.14
CA THR A 9 -7.21 -2.98 6.34
C THR A 9 -7.49 -3.63 7.70
N GLU A 10 -8.75 -3.61 8.12
CA GLU A 10 -9.18 -4.30 9.34
C GLU A 10 -8.94 -5.82 9.29
N SER A 11 -9.10 -6.43 8.11
CA SER A 11 -8.77 -7.84 7.86
C SER A 11 -7.27 -8.15 7.90
N GLY A 12 -6.41 -7.14 8.05
CA GLY A 12 -4.96 -7.28 8.12
C GLY A 12 -4.25 -7.26 6.78
N THR A 13 -4.97 -7.04 5.67
CA THR A 13 -4.37 -6.87 4.33
C THR A 13 -3.52 -5.61 4.30
N ILE A 14 -2.28 -5.74 3.84
CA ILE A 14 -1.35 -4.62 3.69
C ILE A 14 -1.19 -4.31 2.22
N PHE A 15 -1.36 -3.03 1.87
CA PHE A 15 -1.17 -2.55 0.50
C PHE A 15 -0.44 -1.21 0.49
N ARG A 16 0.21 -0.90 -0.63
CA ARG A 16 0.82 0.40 -0.88
C ARG A 16 0.26 1.01 -2.15
N VAL A 17 0.04 2.31 -2.12
CA VAL A 17 -0.36 3.12 -3.26
C VAL A 17 0.82 4.00 -3.64
N SER A 18 1.26 3.90 -4.88
CA SER A 18 2.28 4.78 -5.44
C SER A 18 1.66 5.74 -6.44
N LYS A 19 2.15 6.98 -6.43
CA LYS A 19 1.83 7.97 -7.46
C LYS A 19 3.13 8.36 -8.18
N ASP A 20 3.13 8.31 -9.49
CA ASP A 20 4.24 8.80 -10.30
C ASP A 20 4.13 10.33 -10.53
N PRO A 21 5.18 10.97 -11.06
CA PRO A 21 5.16 12.41 -11.36
C PRO A 21 4.06 12.85 -12.33
N GLU A 22 3.67 11.97 -13.26
CA GLU A 22 2.66 12.18 -14.28
C GLU A 22 1.22 12.04 -13.72
N GLY A 23 1.10 11.47 -12.52
CA GLY A 23 -0.12 11.35 -11.76
C GLY A 23 -0.81 10.00 -11.85
N HIS A 24 -0.21 9.01 -12.51
CA HIS A 24 -0.70 7.65 -12.52
C HIS A 24 -0.58 7.02 -11.13
N LEU A 25 -1.62 6.28 -10.76
CA LEU A 25 -1.67 5.53 -9.52
C LEU A 25 -1.37 4.06 -9.80
N SER A 26 -0.58 3.45 -8.92
CA SER A 26 -0.37 2.01 -8.90
C SER A 26 -0.59 1.47 -7.50
N VAL A 27 -1.12 0.25 -7.41
CA VAL A 27 -1.41 -0.41 -6.13
C VAL A 27 -0.65 -1.73 -6.08
N GLU A 28 -0.04 -2.01 -4.94
CA GLU A 28 0.61 -3.29 -4.68
C GLU A 28 0.16 -3.84 -3.33
N LEU A 29 -0.09 -5.14 -3.25
CA LEU A 29 -0.42 -5.88 -2.05
C LEU A 29 0.81 -6.60 -1.52
N LEU A 30 0.92 -6.72 -0.21
CA LEU A 30 1.92 -7.57 0.42
C LEU A 30 1.35 -8.99 0.58
N GLU A 31 1.85 -9.93 -0.21
CA GLU A 31 1.45 -11.34 -0.21
C GLU A 31 2.67 -12.24 -0.08
N ALA A 32 2.62 -13.22 0.83
CA ALA A 32 3.72 -14.17 1.06
C ALA A 32 5.11 -13.51 1.15
N SER A 33 5.16 -12.35 1.82
CA SER A 33 6.37 -11.51 1.97
C SER A 33 6.90 -10.84 0.69
N ALA A 34 6.10 -10.75 -0.36
CA ALA A 34 6.42 -10.05 -1.60
C ALA A 34 5.36 -9.00 -1.95
N TRP A 35 5.78 -7.90 -2.57
CA TRP A 35 4.88 -6.90 -3.13
C TRP A 35 4.41 -7.34 -4.52
N ARG A 36 3.10 -7.43 -4.72
CA ARG A 36 2.48 -7.83 -5.99
C ARG A 36 1.51 -6.78 -6.49
N SER A 37 1.54 -6.52 -7.79
CA SER A 37 0.58 -5.60 -8.42
C SER A 37 -0.85 -6.03 -8.16
N ALA A 38 -1.68 -5.06 -7.78
CA ALA A 38 -3.09 -5.25 -7.49
C ALA A 38 -3.96 -4.35 -8.38
N PRO A 39 -5.27 -4.65 -8.51
CA PRO A 39 -6.18 -3.79 -9.25
C PRO A 39 -6.18 -2.36 -8.71
N ILE A 40 -6.06 -1.38 -9.61
CA ILE A 40 -6.01 0.05 -9.25
C ILE A 40 -7.22 0.51 -8.41
N GLY A 41 -8.39 -0.13 -8.59
CA GLY A 41 -9.59 0.15 -7.81
C GLY A 41 -9.42 -0.08 -6.29
N MET A 42 -8.47 -0.92 -5.88
CA MET A 42 -8.13 -1.12 -4.47
C MET A 42 -7.54 0.13 -3.81
N ALA A 43 -7.06 1.12 -4.58
CA ALA A 43 -6.69 2.42 -4.03
C ALA A 43 -7.85 3.07 -3.26
N GLY A 44 -9.11 2.76 -3.58
CA GLY A 44 -10.28 3.21 -2.84
C GLY A 44 -10.32 2.72 -1.38
N LEU A 45 -9.66 1.61 -1.05
CA LEU A 45 -9.61 1.09 0.31
C LEU A 45 -8.92 2.05 1.29
N ARG A 46 -8.09 2.98 0.79
CA ARG A 46 -7.39 3.98 1.62
C ARG A 46 -8.35 4.89 2.42
N ILE A 47 -9.59 5.05 1.95
CA ILE A 47 -10.64 5.82 2.63
C ILE A 47 -11.74 4.95 3.24
N ALA A 48 -11.65 3.62 3.09
CA ALA A 48 -12.62 2.70 3.66
C ALA A 48 -12.53 2.71 5.19
N ARG A 49 -13.68 2.54 5.86
CA ARG A 49 -13.71 2.35 7.31
C ARG A 49 -12.90 1.10 7.67
N GLY A 50 -12.11 1.18 8.75
CA GLY A 50 -11.23 0.09 9.18
C GLY A 50 -9.87 0.07 8.50
N THR A 51 -9.66 0.80 7.40
CA THR A 51 -8.33 1.00 6.83
C THR A 51 -7.58 2.10 7.55
N ARG A 52 -6.31 1.86 7.87
CA ARG A 52 -5.42 2.83 8.51
C ARG A 52 -4.14 2.97 7.71
N ARG A 53 -3.62 4.19 7.64
CA ARG A 53 -2.28 4.45 7.09
C ARG A 53 -1.23 3.96 8.09
N LEU A 54 -0.20 3.31 7.59
CA LEU A 54 0.91 2.82 8.41
C LEU A 54 1.89 3.95 8.72
N THR A 55 2.46 3.90 9.92
CA THR A 55 3.56 4.79 10.32
C THR A 55 4.89 4.30 9.75
N GLU A 56 5.90 5.16 9.70
CA GLU A 56 7.25 4.79 9.25
C GLU A 56 7.81 3.58 10.01
N ARG A 57 7.60 3.53 11.34
CA ARG A 57 8.00 2.38 12.17
C ARG A 57 7.35 1.07 11.72
N GLN A 58 6.07 1.11 11.34
CA GLN A 58 5.36 -0.07 10.85
C GLN A 58 5.82 -0.46 9.44
N ILE A 59 6.10 0.52 8.58
CA ILE A 59 6.62 0.30 7.23
C ILE A 59 8.00 -0.36 7.29
N ASN A 60 8.88 0.10 8.18
CA ASN A 60 10.22 -0.47 8.37
C ASN A 60 10.20 -1.92 8.91
N ALA A 61 9.08 -2.37 9.47
CA ALA A 61 8.89 -3.74 9.92
C ALA A 61 8.29 -4.65 8.82
N LEU A 62 7.91 -4.11 7.67
CA LEU A 62 7.43 -4.90 6.54
C LEU A 62 8.61 -5.55 5.80
N PRO A 63 8.37 -6.68 5.11
CA PRO A 63 9.33 -7.23 4.17
C PRO A 63 9.82 -6.13 3.22
N GLY A 64 11.14 -5.99 3.15
CA GLY A 64 11.78 -4.93 2.39
C GLY A 64 11.29 -4.92 0.95
N PRO A 65 11.21 -3.74 0.31
CA PRO A 65 11.01 -3.69 -1.12
C PRO A 65 12.18 -4.45 -1.77
N ALA A 66 11.87 -5.47 -2.57
CA ALA A 66 12.82 -5.99 -3.55
C ALA A 66 13.27 -4.86 -4.50
#